data_AF-A0A7C0Y647-F1
#
_entry.id   AF-A0A7C0Y647-F1
#
_cell.length_a   1.000
_cell.length_b   1.000
_cell.length_c   1.000
_cell.angle_alpha   90.00
_cell.angle_beta   90.00
_cell.angle_gamma   90.00
#
_symmetry.space_group_name_H-M   'P 1'
#
loop_
_entity.id
_entity.type
_entity.pdbx_description
1 polymer ?
#
loop_
_entity_poly.entity_id
_entity_poly.type
_entity_poly.pdbx_seq_one_letter_code
_entity_poly.pdbx_strand_id
1 'polypeptide(L)'
;MKVATKVKNIDFFQKSLPHNLEAEQAVLGGILIDNEALYQVLETIKDEDFYRDTHRKIFRAYLELFEQNQPIDLVTVSEYLQNKGELEEIGGATYLA
;
A
#
# COMPACT_ATOMS: atom_id res chain seq x y z
N MET A 1 -9.22 -2.51 57.10
CA MET A 1 -10.26 -2.82 56.10
C MET A 1 -10.65 -1.54 55.36
N LYS A 2 -10.01 -1.29 54.20
CA LYS A 2 -10.52 -0.51 53.04
C LYS A 2 -9.65 -0.95 51.86
N VAL A 3 -10.16 -1.87 51.06
CA VAL A 3 -9.52 -2.35 49.83
C VAL A 3 -9.87 -1.33 48.75
N ALA A 4 -8.90 -0.54 48.31
CA ALA A 4 -9.05 0.34 47.17
C ALA A 4 -8.86 -0.49 45.90
N THR A 5 -9.95 -0.57 45.15
CA THR A 5 -10.10 -1.11 43.80
C THR A 5 -8.97 -0.68 42.87
N LYS A 6 -8.32 -1.66 42.21
CA LYS A 6 -7.64 -1.43 40.93
C LYS A 6 -8.31 -2.31 39.90
N VAL A 7 -9.29 -1.74 39.21
CA VAL A 7 -9.87 -2.32 37.99
C VAL A 7 -8.69 -2.56 37.06
N LYS A 8 -8.43 -3.81 36.68
CA LYS A 8 -7.47 -4.12 35.61
C LYS A 8 -8.00 -3.41 34.37
N ASN A 9 -7.28 -2.37 33.95
CA ASN A 9 -7.53 -1.66 32.70
C ASN A 9 -7.52 -2.68 31.57
N ILE A 10 -8.72 -2.92 31.06
CA ILE A 10 -9.09 -3.37 29.74
C ILE A 10 -7.93 -3.20 28.73
N ASP A 11 -7.36 -4.32 28.26
CA ASP A 11 -6.43 -4.40 27.12
C ASP A 11 -7.19 -4.06 25.81
N PHE A 12 -7.56 -2.79 25.63
CA PHE A 12 -8.39 -2.31 24.50
C PHE A 12 -7.63 -1.48 23.45
N PHE A 13 -6.31 -1.58 23.36
CA PHE A 13 -5.55 -0.94 22.28
C PHE A 13 -4.75 -1.95 21.45
N GLN A 14 -5.34 -2.27 20.29
CA GLN A 14 -4.74 -2.84 19.08
C GLN A 14 -4.11 -4.24 19.16
N LYS A 15 -4.97 -5.25 19.04
CA LYS A 15 -4.60 -6.40 18.21
C LYS A 15 -4.51 -5.87 16.78
N SER A 16 -3.31 -5.71 16.23
CA SER A 16 -3.15 -5.37 14.80
C SER A 16 -3.92 -6.38 13.96
N LEU A 17 -4.64 -5.90 12.95
CA LEU A 17 -5.25 -6.80 11.98
C LEU A 17 -4.14 -7.63 11.33
N PRO A 18 -4.40 -8.91 11.01
CA PRO A 18 -3.42 -9.72 10.30
C PRO A 18 -3.07 -9.05 8.97
N HIS A 19 -1.78 -8.82 8.75
CA HIS A 19 -1.24 -8.21 7.53
C HIS A 19 0.14 -8.82 7.23
N ASN A 20 0.60 -8.66 5.99
CA ASN A 20 1.92 -9.12 5.55
C ASN A 20 2.50 -8.09 4.58
N LEU A 21 3.45 -7.28 5.07
CA LEU A 21 4.00 -6.16 4.30
C LEU A 21 4.89 -6.65 3.16
N GLU A 22 5.60 -7.75 3.38
CA GLU A 22 6.47 -8.38 2.39
C GLU A 22 5.66 -8.92 1.21
N ALA A 23 4.47 -9.47 1.47
CA ALA A 23 3.55 -9.90 0.43
C ALA A 23 3.01 -8.71 -0.37
N GLU A 24 2.65 -7.61 0.29
CA GLU A 24 2.24 -6.38 -0.41
C GLU A 24 3.35 -5.84 -1.31
N GLN A 25 4.58 -5.78 -0.81
CA GLN A 25 5.75 -5.37 -1.60
C GLN A 25 6.01 -6.31 -2.77
N ALA A 26 5.85 -7.63 -2.58
CA ALA A 26 6.03 -8.61 -3.65
C ALA A 26 4.99 -8.44 -4.77
N VAL A 27 3.74 -8.10 -4.43
CA VAL A 27 2.71 -7.80 -5.43
C VAL A 27 3.08 -6.54 -6.23
N LEU A 28 3.41 -5.44 -5.54
CA LEU A 28 3.78 -4.18 -6.20
C LEU A 28 5.03 -4.33 -7.07
N GLY A 29 6.07 -4.98 -6.55
CA GLY A 29 7.31 -5.26 -7.26
C GLY A 29 7.10 -6.21 -8.44
N GLY A 30 6.22 -7.20 -8.30
CA GLY A 30 5.84 -8.10 -9.39
C GLY A 30 5.23 -7.35 -10.57
N ILE A 31 4.34 -6.39 -10.31
CA ILE A 31 3.72 -5.54 -11.34
C ILE A 31 4.75 -4.62 -12.02
N LEU A 32 5.70 -4.06 -11.26
CA LEU A 32 6.78 -3.25 -11.83
C LEU A 32 7.70 -4.05 -12.75
N ILE A 33 7.93 -5.33 -12.44
CA ILE A 33 8.77 -6.22 -13.26
C ILE A 33 8.00 -6.71 -14.49
N ASP A 34 6.72 -7.05 -14.31
CA ASP A 34 5.82 -7.54 -15.35
C ASP A 34 4.47 -6.82 -15.25
N ASN A 35 4.26 -5.82 -16.10
CA ASN A 35 3.03 -5.04 -16.12
C ASN A 35 1.79 -5.89 -16.47
N GLU A 36 1.96 -7.02 -17.18
CA GLU A 36 0.84 -7.93 -17.46
C GLU A 36 0.38 -8.69 -16.20
N ALA A 37 1.21 -8.77 -15.16
CA ALA A 37 0.79 -9.33 -13.87
C ALA A 37 -0.38 -8.55 -13.27
N LEU A 38 -0.56 -7.27 -13.62
CA LEU A 38 -1.68 -6.46 -13.13
C LEU A 38 -3.05 -7.06 -13.52
N TYR A 39 -3.17 -7.68 -14.70
CA TYR A 39 -4.41 -8.33 -15.14
C TYR A 39 -4.83 -9.43 -14.16
N GLN A 40 -3.88 -10.23 -13.70
CA GLN A 40 -4.13 -11.34 -12.77
C GLN A 40 -4.44 -10.82 -11.36
N VAL A 41 -3.71 -9.78 -10.93
CA VAL A 41 -3.91 -9.17 -9.62
C VAL A 41 -5.31 -8.55 -9.51
N LEU A 42 -5.78 -7.88 -10.56
CA LEU A 42 -7.10 -7.24 -10.63
C LEU A 42 -8.28 -8.20 -10.45
N GLU A 43 -8.12 -9.50 -10.71
CA GLU A 43 -9.17 -10.50 -10.47
C GLU A 43 -9.43 -10.75 -8.98
N THR A 44 -8.47 -10.41 -8.11
CA THR A 44 -8.47 -10.85 -6.70
C THR A 44 -8.15 -9.76 -5.67
N ILE A 45 -7.45 -8.69 -6.06
CA ILE A 45 -6.96 -7.65 -5.16
C ILE A 45 -7.49 -6.28 -5.58
N LYS A 46 -8.02 -5.54 -4.60
CA LYS A 46 -8.34 -4.11 -4.70
C LYS A 46 -7.30 -3.29 -3.96
N ASP A 47 -7.24 -2.00 -4.27
CA ASP A 47 -6.41 -1.03 -3.55
C ASP A 47 -6.67 -1.04 -2.03
N GLU A 48 -7.93 -1.18 -1.62
CA GLU A 48 -8.35 -1.21 -0.21
C GLU A 48 -7.81 -2.40 0.59
N ASP A 49 -7.38 -3.47 -0.08
CA ASP A 49 -6.87 -4.70 0.54
C ASP A 49 -5.42 -4.54 1.06
N PHE A 50 -4.67 -3.57 0.54
CA PHE A 50 -3.35 -3.25 1.07
C PHE A 50 -3.47 -2.65 2.47
N TYR A 51 -2.68 -3.12 3.44
CA TYR A 51 -2.73 -2.60 4.81
C TYR A 51 -2.07 -1.22 4.90
N ARG A 52 -0.93 -1.01 4.21
CA ARG A 52 -0.24 0.28 4.23
C ARG A 52 -0.87 1.26 3.25
N ASP A 53 -1.24 2.43 3.73
CA ASP A 53 -1.70 3.56 2.91
C ASP A 53 -0.74 3.88 1.75
N THR A 54 0.57 3.86 2.03
CA THR A 54 1.62 3.97 1.01
C THR A 54 1.44 2.97 -0.14
N HIS A 55 1.16 1.70 0.16
CA HIS A 55 0.96 0.67 -0.85
C HIS A 55 -0.36 0.85 -1.59
N ARG A 56 -1.42 1.30 -0.90
CA ARG A 56 -2.70 1.66 -1.54
C ARG A 56 -2.50 2.73 -2.61
N LYS A 57 -1.76 3.79 -2.29
CA LYS A 57 -1.45 4.90 -3.21
C LYS A 57 -0.66 4.42 -4.43
N ILE A 58 0.35 3.60 -4.22
CA ILE A 58 1.16 3.03 -5.32
C ILE A 58 0.28 2.16 -6.22
N PHE A 59 -0.52 1.26 -5.65
CA PHE A 59 -1.41 0.41 -6.44
C PHE A 59 -2.44 1.23 -7.23
N ARG A 60 -3.04 2.26 -6.63
CA ARG A 60 -3.95 3.18 -7.32
C ARG A 60 -3.26 3.88 -8.50
N ALA A 61 -2.01 4.34 -8.31
CA ALA A 61 -1.24 4.92 -9.40
C ALA A 61 -1.03 3.91 -10.54
N TYR A 62 -0.77 2.64 -10.25
CA TYR A 62 -0.66 1.58 -11.27
C TYR A 62 -1.97 1.40 -12.04
N LEU A 63 -3.11 1.38 -11.34
CA LEU A 63 -4.43 1.27 -11.98
C LEU A 63 -4.71 2.43 -12.91
N GLU A 64 -4.49 3.66 -12.45
CA GLU A 64 -4.79 4.86 -13.24
C GLU A 64 -3.86 5.01 -14.44
N LEU A 65 -2.57 4.66 -14.30
CA LEU A 65 -1.63 4.61 -15.42
C LEU A 65 -2.04 3.54 -16.43
N PHE A 66 -2.43 2.36 -15.94
CA PHE A 66 -2.92 1.27 -16.78
C PHE A 66 -4.16 1.67 -17.58
N GLU A 67 -5.16 2.30 -16.93
CA GLU A 67 -6.36 2.84 -17.59
C GLU A 67 -6.03 3.88 -18.67
N GLN A 68 -4.96 4.66 -18.46
CA GLN A 68 -4.45 5.65 -19.41
C GLN A 68 -3.53 5.04 -20.49
N ASN A 69 -3.38 3.72 -20.53
CA ASN A 69 -2.45 3.00 -21.39
C ASN A 69 -1.00 3.53 -21.27
N GLN A 70 -0.60 3.93 -20.07
CA GLN A 70 0.75 4.35 -19.74
C GLN A 70 1.54 3.19 -19.12
N PRO A 71 2.87 3.14 -19.34
CA PRO A 71 3.72 2.12 -18.73
C PRO A 71 3.76 2.26 -17.21
N ILE A 72 3.88 1.13 -16.52
CA ILE A 72 4.09 1.07 -15.07
C ILE A 72 5.57 0.78 -14.83
N ASP A 73 6.39 1.83 -14.87
CA ASP A 73 7.80 1.78 -14.53
C ASP A 73 8.16 2.86 -13.50
N LEU A 74 9.36 2.77 -12.91
CA LEU A 74 9.81 3.65 -11.83
C LEU A 74 9.72 5.13 -12.19
N VAL A 75 10.06 5.51 -13.43
CA VAL A 75 10.08 6.90 -13.87
C VAL A 75 8.66 7.41 -14.02
N THR A 76 7.82 6.67 -14.77
CA THR A 76 6.44 7.07 -15.03
C THR A 76 5.61 7.10 -13.75
N VAL A 77 5.76 6.13 -12.86
CA VAL A 77 5.06 6.09 -11.56
C VAL A 77 5.50 7.26 -10.67
N SER A 78 6.80 7.54 -10.60
CA SER A 78 7.31 8.65 -9.78
C SER A 78 6.80 10.00 -10.28
N GLU A 79 6.82 10.22 -11.60
CA GLU A 79 6.28 11.44 -12.21
C GLU A 79 4.77 11.57 -11.98
N TYR A 80 4.04 10.47 -12.13
CA TYR A 80 2.60 10.45 -11.91
C TYR A 80 2.24 10.84 -10.46
N LEU A 81 2.89 10.21 -9.48
CA LEU A 81 2.71 10.51 -8.06
C LEU A 81 3.18 11.93 -7.71
N GLN A 82 4.24 12.43 -8.36
CA GLN A 82 4.72 13.80 -8.18
C GLN A 82 3.67 14.81 -8.65
N ASN A 83 3.07 14.57 -9.82
CA ASN A 83 2.04 15.42 -10.40
C ASN A 83 0.74 15.40 -9.58
N LYS A 84 0.44 14.28 -8.92
CA LYS A 84 -0.65 14.19 -7.93
C LYS A 84 -0.33 14.82 -6.58
N GLY A 85 0.92 15.14 -6.30
CA GLY A 85 1.37 15.63 -4.99
C GLY A 85 1.47 14.54 -3.92
N GLU A 86 1.46 13.26 -4.30
CA GLU A 86 1.46 12.11 -3.39
C GLU A 86 2.85 11.46 -3.22
N LEU A 87 3.85 11.84 -4.04
CA LEU A 87 5.17 11.20 -4.05
C LEU A 87 5.88 11.27 -2.68
N GLU A 88 5.84 12.42 -2.03
CA GLU A 88 6.46 12.59 -0.71
C GLU A 88 5.73 11.76 0.37
N GLU A 89 4.42 11.55 0.22
CA GLU A 89 3.62 10.77 1.16
C GLU A 89 3.94 9.27 1.10
N ILE A 90 4.47 8.79 -0.02
CA ILE A 90 4.93 7.40 -0.15
C ILE A 90 6.38 7.19 0.31
N GLY A 91 7.08 8.25 0.73
CA GLY A 91 8.49 8.21 1.12
C GLY A 91 9.46 8.58 0.01
N GLY A 92 8.98 9.23 -1.06
CA GLY A 92 9.75 9.67 -2.21
C GLY A 92 10.07 8.55 -3.20
N ALA A 93 10.76 8.90 -4.29
CA ALA A 93 11.13 7.96 -5.34
C ALA A 93 11.99 6.79 -4.83
N THR A 94 12.74 6.98 -3.73
CA THR A 94 13.57 5.94 -3.10
C THR A 94 12.74 4.78 -2.57
N TYR A 95 11.46 4.98 -2.23
CA TYR A 95 10.61 3.88 -1.77
C TYR A 95 10.24 2.90 -2.88
N LEU A 96 10.26 3.37 -4.14
CA LEU A 96 9.96 2.57 -5.32
C LEU A 96 11.21 1.88 -5.90
N ALA A 97 12.42 2.23 -5.42
CA ALA A 97 13.71 1.83 -5.96
C ALA A 97 14.41 0.72 -5.16
#